data_AF-A0A2C9W289-F1
#
_entry.id   AF-A0A2C9W289-F1
#
_cell.length_a   1.000
_cell.length_b   1.000
_cell.length_c   1.000
_cell.angle_alpha   90.00
_cell.angle_beta   90.00
_cell.angle_gamma   90.00
#
_symmetry.space_group_name_H-M   'P 1'
#
loop_
_entity.id
_entity.type
_entity.pdbx_description
1 polymer ?
#
loop_
_entity_poly.entity_id
_entity_poly.type
_entity_poly.pdbx_seq_one_letter_code
_entity_poly.pdbx_strand_id
1 'polypeptide(L)'
;MENIYKEIGAEALDPDFCQRLATSFSFAPNRAGKPATTWEQVQSWFEDRQKESLLKVAPPSVALKLFVDLSDATLTDATFPNDASETFQKSKVKKVTDLSDLTFEAKSSRDYAWYDVSAFLSYRVLYTGELEARVRFAGFRNTDDEWVNVKKAVRERSIPLEPSECHRVKVGDLVLCFRERQELAVYCDAHVVGVQRRSHDARDCGCIFVVRYEYDGMEESVQWQRLCRRPAQ
;
A
#
# COMPACT_ATOMS: atom_id res chain seq x y z
N MET A 1 -15.09 -22.62 -11.13
CA MET A 1 -14.70 -23.45 -9.97
C MET A 1 -14.51 -22.59 -8.73
N GLU A 2 -13.72 -21.51 -8.77
CA GLU A 2 -13.47 -20.65 -7.59
C GLU A 2 -14.73 -20.07 -6.90
N ASN A 3 -15.73 -19.62 -7.66
CA ASN A 3 -16.98 -19.10 -7.07
C ASN A 3 -17.80 -20.21 -6.41
N ILE A 4 -17.82 -21.41 -6.99
CA ILE A 4 -18.55 -22.59 -6.49
C ILE A 4 -17.91 -23.07 -5.18
N TYR A 5 -16.58 -22.98 -5.05
CA TYR A 5 -15.87 -23.25 -3.80
C TYR A 5 -16.27 -22.30 -2.67
N LYS A 6 -16.44 -21.02 -2.97
CA LYS A 6 -16.83 -20.00 -1.98
C LYS A 6 -18.27 -20.14 -1.51
N GLU A 7 -19.16 -20.68 -2.35
CA GLU A 7 -20.58 -20.85 -2.05
C GLU A 7 -20.87 -22.13 -1.25
N ILE A 8 -20.16 -23.23 -1.53
CA ILE A 8 -20.49 -24.57 -1.00
C ILE A 8 -19.54 -25.01 0.13
N GLY A 9 -18.32 -24.45 0.19
CA GLY A 9 -17.38 -24.74 1.28
C GLY A 9 -17.09 -26.24 1.45
N ALA A 10 -17.26 -26.77 2.67
CA ALA A 10 -16.89 -28.13 3.05
C ALA A 10 -17.83 -29.24 2.51
N GLU A 11 -19.02 -28.90 2.03
CA GLU A 11 -19.96 -29.86 1.39
C GLU A 11 -19.49 -30.30 -0.01
N ALA A 12 -18.40 -29.71 -0.52
CA ALA A 12 -17.90 -29.90 -1.89
C ALA A 12 -17.04 -31.17 -2.12
N LEU A 13 -17.02 -32.11 -1.16
CA LEU A 13 -16.30 -33.39 -1.26
C LEU A 13 -17.21 -34.59 -1.60
N ASP A 14 -18.51 -34.34 -1.82
CA ASP A 14 -19.44 -35.38 -2.28
C ASP A 14 -19.07 -35.85 -3.71
N PRO A 15 -18.78 -37.16 -3.92
CA PRO A 15 -18.40 -37.69 -5.23
C PRO A 15 -19.45 -37.42 -6.33
N ASP A 16 -20.73 -37.48 -5.99
CA ASP A 16 -21.82 -37.23 -6.95
C ASP A 16 -21.86 -35.75 -7.36
N PHE A 17 -21.58 -34.84 -6.44
CA PHE A 17 -21.40 -33.42 -6.73
C PHE A 17 -20.18 -33.16 -7.64
N CYS A 18 -19.03 -33.76 -7.33
CA CYS A 18 -17.83 -33.63 -8.16
C CYS A 18 -18.06 -34.17 -9.59
N GLN A 19 -18.80 -35.26 -9.74
CA GLN A 19 -19.16 -35.85 -11.03
C GLN A 19 -20.08 -34.93 -11.84
N ARG A 20 -21.12 -34.34 -11.21
CA ARG A 20 -22.01 -33.37 -11.88
C ARG A 20 -21.24 -32.13 -12.33
N LEU A 21 -20.33 -31.64 -11.50
CA LEU A 21 -19.51 -30.47 -11.79
C LEU A 21 -18.51 -30.76 -12.92
N ALA A 22 -17.81 -31.90 -12.89
CA ALA A 22 -16.89 -32.33 -13.95
C ALA A 22 -17.59 -32.47 -15.30
N THR A 23 -18.81 -33.02 -15.30
CA THR A 23 -19.66 -33.15 -16.49
C THR A 23 -20.04 -31.77 -17.03
N SER A 24 -20.59 -30.89 -16.20
CA SER A 24 -20.97 -29.52 -16.61
C SER A 24 -19.79 -28.73 -17.19
N PHE A 25 -18.60 -28.86 -16.60
CA PHE A 25 -17.38 -28.21 -17.10
C PHE A 25 -16.90 -28.81 -18.42
N SER A 26 -16.99 -30.13 -18.61
CA SER A 26 -16.54 -30.81 -19.83
C SER A 26 -17.41 -30.49 -21.04
N PHE A 27 -18.71 -30.22 -20.83
CA PHE A 27 -19.65 -29.85 -21.87
C PHE A 27 -19.83 -28.33 -22.06
N ALA A 28 -19.02 -27.52 -21.38
CA ALA A 28 -19.09 -26.07 -21.52
C ALA A 28 -18.63 -25.63 -22.93
N PRO A 29 -19.34 -24.68 -23.58
CA PRO A 29 -19.08 -24.30 -24.98
C PRO A 29 -17.69 -23.71 -25.21
N ASN A 30 -17.06 -23.16 -24.17
CA ASN A 30 -15.69 -22.64 -24.18
C ASN A 30 -14.59 -23.74 -24.12
N ARG A 31 -14.97 -25.02 -24.13
CA ARG A 31 -14.04 -26.17 -24.05
C ARG A 31 -14.15 -27.16 -25.20
N ALA A 32 -14.85 -26.81 -26.28
CA ALA A 32 -14.90 -27.64 -27.49
C ALA A 32 -13.48 -28.03 -27.95
N GLY A 33 -13.22 -29.34 -28.05
CA GLY A 33 -11.92 -29.90 -28.46
C GLY A 33 -10.88 -30.14 -27.34
N LYS A 34 -11.20 -29.85 -26.07
CA LYS A 34 -10.31 -30.15 -24.93
C LYS A 34 -10.68 -31.49 -24.27
N PRO A 35 -9.71 -32.19 -23.63
CA PRO A 35 -10.01 -33.40 -22.89
C PRO A 35 -11.03 -33.11 -21.77
N ALA A 36 -11.93 -34.07 -21.56
CA ALA A 36 -12.93 -34.01 -20.50
C ALA A 36 -12.23 -33.97 -19.14
N THR A 37 -12.74 -33.12 -18.25
CA THR A 37 -12.30 -33.10 -16.86
C THR A 37 -12.98 -34.23 -16.12
N THR A 38 -12.21 -35.02 -15.38
CA THR A 38 -12.75 -36.12 -14.57
C THR A 38 -13.15 -35.63 -13.17
N TRP A 39 -14.03 -36.36 -12.49
CA TRP A 39 -14.49 -35.95 -11.16
C TRP A 39 -13.39 -36.02 -10.10
N GLU A 40 -12.41 -36.91 -10.27
CA GLU A 40 -11.24 -37.01 -9.39
C GLU A 40 -10.36 -35.76 -9.50
N GLN A 41 -10.24 -35.17 -10.70
CA GLN A 41 -9.51 -33.91 -10.90
C GLN A 41 -10.21 -32.73 -10.21
N VAL A 42 -11.54 -32.72 -10.25
CA VAL A 42 -12.33 -31.71 -9.54
C VAL A 42 -12.18 -31.91 -8.04
N GLN A 43 -12.32 -33.15 -7.55
CA GLN A 43 -12.17 -33.47 -6.13
C GLN A 43 -10.79 -33.10 -5.59
N SER A 44 -9.71 -33.49 -6.27
CA SER A 44 -8.34 -33.12 -5.90
C SER A 44 -8.17 -31.60 -5.82
N TRP A 45 -8.76 -30.86 -6.76
CA TRP A 45 -8.73 -29.39 -6.75
C TRP A 45 -9.44 -28.81 -5.52
N PHE A 46 -10.58 -29.38 -5.10
CA PHE A 46 -11.27 -28.97 -3.87
C PHE A 46 -10.48 -29.33 -2.61
N GLU A 47 -9.86 -30.51 -2.55
CA GLU A 47 -9.02 -30.94 -1.44
C GLU A 47 -7.77 -30.07 -1.27
N ASP A 48 -7.11 -29.72 -2.38
CA ASP A 48 -5.94 -28.84 -2.36
C ASP A 48 -6.33 -27.43 -1.87
N ARG A 49 -7.48 -26.93 -2.29
CA ARG A 49 -8.04 -25.66 -1.80
C ARG A 49 -8.42 -25.70 -0.32
N GLN A 50 -8.95 -26.82 0.17
CA GLN A 50 -9.22 -26.98 1.60
C GLN A 50 -7.92 -27.02 2.41
N LYS A 51 -6.90 -27.75 1.95
CA LYS A 51 -5.58 -27.78 2.59
C LYS A 51 -4.93 -26.40 2.63
N GLU A 52 -4.98 -25.64 1.53
CA GLU A 52 -4.55 -24.24 1.49
C GLU A 52 -5.31 -23.36 2.48
N SER A 53 -6.61 -23.62 2.68
CA SER A 53 -7.43 -22.88 3.65
C SER A 53 -7.15 -23.27 5.11
N LEU A 54 -6.86 -24.54 5.40
CA LEU A 54 -6.52 -25.06 6.74
C LEU A 54 -5.10 -24.63 7.17
N LEU A 55 -4.16 -24.58 6.23
CA LEU A 55 -2.83 -23.99 6.44
C LEU A 55 -2.89 -22.48 6.74
N LYS A 56 -4.00 -21.82 6.39
CA LYS A 56 -4.30 -20.43 6.74
C LYS A 56 -4.80 -20.25 8.18
N VAL A 57 -5.12 -21.34 8.89
CA VAL A 57 -5.68 -21.35 10.26
C VAL A 57 -4.68 -21.82 11.33
N ALA A 58 -3.51 -22.35 10.97
CA ALA A 58 -2.41 -22.56 11.91
C ALA A 58 -1.48 -21.33 11.92
N PRO A 59 -1.46 -20.50 12.98
CA PRO A 59 -0.64 -19.30 12.99
C PRO A 59 0.82 -19.66 13.29
N PRO A 60 1.83 -19.12 12.58
CA PRO A 60 3.06 -18.78 13.24
C PRO A 60 2.75 -17.58 14.16
N SER A 61 2.93 -17.79 15.45
CA SER A 61 2.92 -16.76 16.48
C SER A 61 3.93 -15.66 16.16
N VAL A 62 3.55 -14.66 15.37
CA VAL A 62 4.13 -13.31 15.43
C VAL A 62 3.02 -12.32 15.13
N ALA A 63 2.17 -12.08 16.13
CA ALA A 63 1.38 -10.86 16.16
C ALA A 63 2.36 -9.68 16.13
N LEU A 64 2.43 -8.97 15.00
CA LEU A 64 3.07 -7.66 14.93
C LEU A 64 2.24 -6.69 15.79
N LYS A 65 2.52 -6.72 17.10
CA LYS A 65 2.10 -5.70 18.04
C LYS A 65 2.95 -4.46 17.74
N LEU A 66 2.36 -3.50 17.03
CA LEU A 66 2.85 -2.14 17.00
C LEU A 66 2.65 -1.56 18.41
N PHE A 67 3.72 -1.53 19.21
CA PHE A 67 3.75 -0.77 20.45
C PHE A 67 4.33 0.61 20.13
N VAL A 68 3.53 1.65 20.34
CA VAL A 68 4.03 3.02 20.52
C VAL A 68 3.89 3.31 22.00
N ASP A 69 5.04 3.42 22.67
CA ASP A 69 5.17 3.68 24.09
C ASP A 69 5.01 5.18 24.34
N LEU A 70 4.01 5.59 25.11
CA LEU A 70 3.90 6.94 25.66
C LEU A 70 3.40 6.85 27.10
N SER A 71 4.28 6.43 28.00
CA SER A 71 4.19 6.80 29.40
C SER A 71 4.92 8.13 29.60
N ASP A 72 4.19 9.21 29.85
CA ASP A 72 4.16 9.86 31.17
C ASP A 72 3.27 11.11 31.13
N ALA A 73 2.18 11.07 31.89
CA ALA A 73 1.44 12.25 32.35
C ALA A 73 0.50 11.78 33.46
N THR A 74 1.06 11.76 34.66
CA THR A 74 0.36 11.70 35.95
C THR A 74 -0.76 12.73 36.01
N LEU A 75 -1.98 12.33 36.41
CA LEU A 75 -2.82 13.14 37.29
C LEU A 75 -3.78 12.26 38.11
N THR A 76 -3.95 12.74 39.32
CA THR A 76 -4.50 12.14 40.54
C THR A 76 -6.02 12.20 40.64
N ASP A 77 -6.53 11.26 41.44
CA ASP A 77 -7.66 11.40 42.38
C ASP A 77 -9.11 11.33 41.83
N ALA A 78 -9.79 10.22 42.11
CA ALA A 78 -10.91 10.20 43.07
C ALA A 78 -11.52 8.79 43.24
N THR A 79 -11.78 8.50 44.50
CA THR A 79 -12.19 7.28 45.23
C THR A 79 -13.49 6.55 44.78
N PHE A 80 -13.44 5.21 44.93
CA PHE A 80 -14.43 4.10 44.82
C PHE A 80 -15.59 4.14 45.88
N PRO A 81 -16.55 3.16 46.07
CA PRO A 81 -16.63 1.77 45.56
C PRO A 81 -18.02 1.09 45.29
N ASN A 82 -17.95 -0.11 44.66
CA ASN A 82 -18.83 -1.32 44.64
C ASN A 82 -20.23 -1.23 43.97
N ASP A 83 -20.74 -2.21 43.22
CA ASP A 83 -20.76 -3.67 43.44
C ASP A 83 -20.86 -4.48 42.10
N ALA A 84 -20.56 -5.77 42.17
CA ALA A 84 -20.13 -6.68 41.12
C ALA A 84 -21.21 -7.26 40.18
N SER A 85 -20.83 -7.49 38.90
CA SER A 85 -21.11 -8.73 38.16
C SER A 85 -20.28 -8.80 36.86
N GLU A 86 -19.72 -9.98 36.62
CA GLU A 86 -18.65 -10.36 35.68
C GLU A 86 -18.98 -10.14 34.19
N THR A 87 -18.14 -9.37 33.48
CA THR A 87 -17.09 -9.82 32.53
C THR A 87 -17.57 -10.25 31.14
N PHE A 88 -17.72 -9.26 30.25
CA PHE A 88 -17.08 -9.24 28.92
C PHE A 88 -16.76 -7.78 28.61
N GLN A 89 -15.56 -7.34 28.99
CA GLN A 89 -15.10 -5.98 28.74
C GLN A 89 -14.95 -5.77 27.24
N LYS A 90 -15.96 -5.11 26.67
CA LYS A 90 -15.91 -4.43 25.38
C LYS A 90 -14.83 -3.36 25.52
N SER A 91 -13.58 -3.70 25.17
CA SER A 91 -12.50 -2.74 25.13
C SER A 91 -12.93 -1.65 24.15
N LYS A 92 -13.18 -0.48 24.71
CA LYS A 92 -13.51 0.73 23.98
C LYS A 92 -12.28 1.01 23.13
N VAL A 93 -12.35 0.65 21.85
CA VAL A 93 -11.35 1.03 20.85
C VAL A 93 -11.19 2.54 20.99
N LYS A 94 -10.10 2.97 21.62
CA LYS A 94 -9.64 4.34 21.53
C LYS A 94 -9.48 4.57 20.04
N LYS A 95 -10.31 5.47 19.51
CA LYS A 95 -10.33 5.87 18.10
C LYS A 95 -8.87 6.06 17.69
N VAL A 96 -8.42 5.16 16.81
CA VAL A 96 -7.11 5.22 16.18
C VAL A 96 -6.92 6.65 15.72
N THR A 97 -5.82 7.27 16.12
CA THR A 97 -5.39 8.60 15.66
C THR A 97 -5.68 8.70 14.17
N ASP A 98 -6.30 9.80 13.78
CA ASP A 98 -7.07 9.97 12.56
C ASP A 98 -6.33 9.49 11.29
N LEU A 99 -6.49 8.21 10.92
CA LEU A 99 -5.90 7.66 9.69
C LEU A 99 -6.51 8.32 8.43
N SER A 100 -7.59 9.10 8.59
CA SER A 100 -8.19 9.84 7.48
C SER A 100 -7.37 11.04 7.02
N ASP A 101 -6.41 11.50 7.83
CA ASP A 101 -5.52 12.62 7.47
C ASP A 101 -4.30 12.17 6.64
N LEU A 102 -3.97 10.87 6.64
CA LEU A 102 -2.80 10.37 5.92
C LEU A 102 -3.10 10.23 4.42
N THR A 103 -2.36 10.99 3.62
CA THR A 103 -2.36 10.86 2.15
C THR A 103 -1.12 10.12 1.70
N PHE A 104 -1.24 9.35 0.61
CA PHE A 104 -0.16 8.49 0.13
C PHE A 104 0.18 8.81 -1.32
N GLU A 105 1.41 8.53 -1.69
CA GLU A 105 1.90 8.47 -3.06
C GLU A 105 2.51 7.10 -3.34
N ALA A 106 2.45 6.66 -4.59
CA ALA A 106 3.01 5.39 -5.01
C ALA A 106 3.84 5.54 -6.29
N LYS A 107 4.89 4.72 -6.40
CA LYS A 107 5.81 4.72 -7.53
C LYS A 107 5.29 3.80 -8.62
N SER A 108 5.00 4.35 -9.80
CA SER A 108 4.56 3.55 -10.95
C SER A 108 5.71 2.69 -11.49
N SER A 109 5.35 1.49 -11.94
CA SER A 109 6.27 0.57 -12.62
C SER A 109 6.51 0.94 -14.09
N ARG A 110 5.67 1.81 -14.67
CA ARG A 110 5.71 2.18 -16.09
C ARG A 110 6.82 3.19 -16.39
N ASP A 111 6.98 4.18 -15.52
CA ASP A 111 7.86 5.34 -15.73
C ASP A 111 8.73 5.68 -14.51
N TYR A 112 8.62 4.91 -13.42
CA TYR A 112 9.34 5.13 -12.16
C TYR A 112 9.06 6.47 -11.48
N ALA A 113 7.97 7.15 -11.84
CA ALA A 113 7.51 8.37 -11.21
C ALA A 113 6.58 8.11 -10.02
N TRP A 114 6.47 9.08 -9.12
CA TRP A 114 5.54 9.05 -8.00
C TRP A 114 4.25 9.79 -8.33
N TYR A 115 3.13 9.18 -7.97
CA TYR A 115 1.80 9.69 -8.18
C TYR A 115 0.98 9.59 -6.90
N ASP A 116 0.11 10.58 -6.67
CA ASP A 116 -0.83 10.55 -5.55
C ASP A 116 -1.76 9.33 -5.67
N VAL A 117 -1.94 8.62 -4.55
CA VAL A 117 -2.86 7.49 -4.45
C VAL A 117 -4.24 8.01 -4.06
N SER A 118 -5.22 7.77 -4.92
CA SER A 118 -6.63 8.04 -4.63
C SER A 118 -7.26 6.93 -3.79
N ALA A 119 -6.92 5.67 -4.05
CA ALA A 119 -7.45 4.54 -3.29
C ALA A 119 -6.55 3.31 -3.34
N PHE A 120 -6.54 2.55 -2.24
CA PHE A 120 -6.06 1.17 -2.21
C PHE A 120 -7.24 0.23 -2.46
N LEU A 121 -7.18 -0.57 -3.53
CA LEU A 121 -8.30 -1.39 -4.00
C LEU A 121 -8.27 -2.81 -3.43
N SER A 122 -7.06 -3.37 -3.28
CA SER A 122 -6.84 -4.75 -2.82
C SER A 122 -5.37 -4.94 -2.46
N TYR A 123 -5.01 -6.11 -1.93
CA TYR A 123 -3.63 -6.49 -1.65
C TYR A 123 -3.39 -7.96 -2.03
N ARG A 124 -2.13 -8.33 -2.24
CA ARG A 124 -1.69 -9.71 -2.43
C ARG A 124 -0.34 -9.93 -1.77
N VAL A 125 -0.11 -11.15 -1.31
CA VAL A 125 1.21 -11.60 -0.85
C VAL A 125 1.74 -12.56 -1.90
N LEU A 126 2.89 -12.25 -2.46
CA LEU A 126 3.57 -13.11 -3.43
C LEU A 126 4.16 -14.33 -2.74
N TYR A 127 4.49 -15.38 -3.50
CA TYR A 127 5.18 -16.55 -2.96
C TYR A 127 6.55 -16.21 -2.34
N THR A 128 7.15 -15.08 -2.74
CA THR A 128 8.39 -14.52 -2.18
C THR A 128 8.20 -13.92 -0.77
N GLY A 129 6.95 -13.79 -0.31
CA GLY A 129 6.59 -13.10 0.93
C GLY A 129 6.47 -11.57 0.78
N GLU A 130 6.69 -11.02 -0.42
CA GLU A 130 6.50 -9.60 -0.67
C GLU A 130 5.01 -9.22 -0.70
N LEU A 131 4.68 -8.11 -0.04
CA LEU A 131 3.34 -7.54 -0.01
C LEU A 131 3.19 -6.50 -1.13
N GLU A 132 2.18 -6.68 -1.96
CA GLU A 132 1.79 -5.71 -2.97
C GLU A 132 0.37 -5.21 -2.73
N ALA A 133 0.16 -3.92 -2.97
CA ALA A 133 -1.15 -3.29 -2.96
C ALA A 133 -1.55 -2.91 -4.38
N ARG A 134 -2.84 -3.06 -4.70
CA ARG A 134 -3.41 -2.55 -5.94
C ARG A 134 -3.87 -1.12 -5.73
N VAL A 135 -3.24 -0.16 -6.39
CA VAL A 135 -3.48 1.28 -6.21
C VAL A 135 -4.24 1.87 -7.39
N ARG A 136 -5.12 2.83 -7.09
CA ARG A 136 -5.69 3.77 -8.06
C ARG A 136 -5.02 5.12 -7.87
N PHE A 137 -4.38 5.63 -8.92
CA PHE A 137 -3.77 6.96 -8.89
C PHE A 137 -4.81 8.06 -9.05
N ALA A 138 -4.58 9.21 -8.40
CA ALA A 138 -5.44 10.38 -8.51
C ALA A 138 -5.37 10.97 -9.93
N GLY A 139 -6.52 11.22 -10.54
CA GLY A 139 -6.61 11.75 -11.91
C GLY A 139 -6.50 10.70 -13.03
N PHE A 140 -6.25 9.42 -12.69
CA PHE A 140 -6.13 8.33 -13.66
C PHE A 140 -7.37 7.44 -13.71
N ARG A 141 -7.49 6.63 -14.77
CA ARG A 141 -8.61 5.71 -14.97
C ARG A 141 -8.32 4.36 -14.30
N ASN A 142 -9.35 3.52 -14.16
CA ASN A 142 -9.19 2.15 -13.64
C ASN A 142 -8.30 1.24 -14.50
N THR A 143 -8.10 1.58 -15.78
CA THR A 143 -7.16 0.92 -16.68
C THR A 143 -5.69 1.17 -16.32
N ASP A 144 -5.45 2.17 -15.47
CA ASP A 144 -4.13 2.56 -14.98
C ASP A 144 -3.88 2.08 -13.55
N ASP A 145 -4.79 1.30 -12.97
CA ASP A 145 -4.58 0.70 -11.65
C ASP A 145 -3.36 -0.25 -11.69
N GLU A 146 -2.43 -0.09 -10.75
CA GLU A 146 -1.18 -0.85 -10.70
C GLU A 146 -1.05 -1.67 -9.42
N TRP A 147 -0.37 -2.81 -9.53
CA TRP A 147 0.15 -3.54 -8.37
C TRP A 147 1.52 -2.99 -8.01
N VAL A 148 1.68 -2.46 -6.81
CA VAL A 148 2.92 -1.85 -6.33
C VAL A 148 3.39 -2.51 -5.03
N ASN A 149 4.70 -2.67 -4.88
CA ASN A 149 5.30 -3.21 -3.66
C ASN A 149 5.12 -2.22 -2.50
N VAL A 150 4.49 -2.65 -1.40
CA VAL A 150 4.15 -1.76 -0.29
C VAL A 150 5.39 -1.19 0.40
N LYS A 151 6.46 -1.98 0.53
CA LYS A 151 7.69 -1.54 1.21
C LYS A 151 8.54 -0.59 0.37
N LYS A 152 8.55 -0.78 -0.96
CA LYS A 152 9.47 -0.10 -1.87
C LYS A 152 8.81 1.05 -2.65
N ALA A 153 7.50 1.01 -2.84
CA ALA A 153 6.78 1.82 -3.82
C ALA A 153 5.51 2.48 -3.28
N VAL A 154 5.28 2.48 -1.96
CA VAL A 154 4.20 3.22 -1.31
C VAL A 154 4.78 3.99 -0.13
N ARG A 155 4.45 5.28 -0.01
CA ARG A 155 4.86 6.11 1.12
C ARG A 155 3.85 7.23 1.38
N GLU A 156 3.94 7.84 2.56
CA GLU A 156 3.18 9.06 2.85
C GLU A 156 3.53 10.14 1.82
N ARG A 157 2.54 10.92 1.40
CA ARG A 157 2.67 11.94 0.36
C ARG A 157 3.75 12.97 0.71
N SER A 158 4.53 13.36 -0.29
CA SER A 158 5.51 14.43 -0.15
C SER A 158 4.80 15.77 0.06
N ILE A 159 5.43 16.66 0.84
CA ILE A 159 4.84 17.94 1.24
C ILE A 159 5.44 19.05 0.38
N PRO A 160 4.64 19.79 -0.41
CA PRO A 160 5.11 20.96 -1.14
C PRO A 160 5.79 21.96 -0.21
N LEU A 161 6.87 22.57 -0.68
CA LEU A 161 7.57 23.60 0.08
C LEU A 161 6.86 24.94 -0.05
N GLU A 162 6.77 25.67 1.06
CA GLU A 162 6.48 27.10 1.04
C GLU A 162 7.78 27.91 0.90
N PRO A 163 7.74 29.14 0.36
CA PRO A 163 8.93 29.99 0.21
C PRO A 163 9.71 30.19 1.53
N SER A 164 8.98 30.37 2.63
CA SER A 164 9.53 30.55 3.98
C SER A 164 10.17 29.27 4.54
N GLU A 165 9.84 28.10 3.99
CA GLU A 165 10.31 26.78 4.44
C GLU A 165 11.56 26.30 3.71
N CYS A 166 12.13 27.09 2.80
CA CYS A 166 13.30 26.69 2.02
C CYS A 166 14.48 26.24 2.90
N HIS A 167 14.60 26.81 4.11
CA HIS A 167 15.64 26.52 5.07
C HIS A 167 15.57 25.09 5.63
N ARG A 168 14.43 24.41 5.50
CA ARG A 168 14.21 23.04 5.96
C ARG A 168 14.92 22.01 5.08
N VAL A 169 15.11 22.32 3.80
CA VAL A 169 15.81 21.44 2.84
C VAL A 169 17.33 21.59 2.99
N LYS A 170 18.04 20.50 3.25
CA LYS A 170 19.50 20.45 3.44
C LYS A 170 20.16 19.55 2.38
N VAL A 171 21.48 19.70 2.24
CA VAL A 171 22.28 18.77 1.43
C VAL A 171 22.20 17.38 2.05
N GLY A 172 21.94 16.37 1.23
CA GLY A 172 21.70 14.99 1.62
C GLY A 172 20.22 14.62 1.69
N ASP A 173 19.30 15.59 1.75
CA ASP A 173 17.88 15.29 1.87
C ASP A 173 17.34 14.59 0.62
N LEU A 174 16.50 13.58 0.84
CA LEU A 174 15.61 13.02 -0.18
C LEU A 174 14.44 13.98 -0.41
N VAL A 175 14.23 14.35 -1.66
CA VAL A 175 13.13 15.21 -2.10
C VAL A 175 12.41 14.59 -3.28
N LEU A 176 11.11 14.88 -3.39
CA LEU A 176 10.37 14.61 -4.61
C LEU A 176 10.49 15.84 -5.52
N CYS A 177 11.09 15.66 -6.68
CA CYS A 177 11.39 16.73 -7.62
C CYS A 177 10.56 16.61 -8.90
N PHE A 178 9.87 17.68 -9.26
CA PHE A 178 9.18 17.80 -10.54
C PHE A 178 10.20 17.99 -11.66
N ARG A 179 10.29 17.02 -12.56
CA ARG A 179 11.19 17.00 -13.72
C ARG A 179 10.39 17.13 -15.00
N GLU A 180 10.63 18.22 -15.72
CA GLU A 180 10.00 18.55 -16.99
C GLU A 180 11.05 18.47 -18.12
N ARG A 181 10.74 17.70 -19.15
CA ARG A 181 11.48 17.54 -20.41
C ARG A 181 10.46 17.49 -21.55
N GLN A 182 10.93 17.60 -22.80
CA GLN A 182 10.07 17.78 -23.99
C GLN A 182 8.79 16.93 -24.02
N GLU A 183 8.86 15.66 -23.61
CA GLU A 183 7.71 14.73 -23.62
C GLU A 183 7.41 14.13 -22.23
N LEU A 184 8.00 14.67 -21.16
CA LEU A 184 7.91 14.08 -19.83
C LEU A 184 7.80 15.16 -18.75
N ALA A 185 6.69 15.15 -18.00
CA ALA A 185 6.47 16.00 -16.85
C ALA A 185 6.07 15.12 -15.66
N VAL A 186 7.06 14.72 -14.86
CA VAL A 186 6.88 13.71 -13.81
C VAL A 186 7.55 14.10 -12.50
N TYR A 187 7.09 13.51 -11.40
CA TYR A 187 7.71 13.64 -10.09
C TYR A 187 8.62 12.45 -9.80
N CYS A 188 9.90 12.70 -9.54
CA CYS A 188 10.90 11.67 -9.29
C CYS A 188 11.65 11.92 -7.98
N ASP A 189 12.19 10.86 -7.40
CA ASP A 189 13.12 10.99 -6.28
C ASP A 189 14.44 11.61 -6.71
N ALA A 190 14.92 12.55 -5.92
CA ALA A 190 16.22 13.16 -6.06
C ALA A 190 16.83 13.46 -4.69
N HIS A 191 18.16 13.49 -4.64
CA HIS A 191 18.90 13.91 -3.46
C HIS A 191 19.45 15.32 -3.66
N VAL A 192 19.33 16.16 -2.65
CA VAL A 192 19.91 17.51 -2.68
C VAL A 192 21.43 17.39 -2.53
N VAL A 193 22.19 17.78 -3.55
CA VAL A 193 23.66 17.75 -3.55
C VAL A 193 24.29 19.11 -3.31
N GLY A 194 23.52 20.19 -3.45
CA GLY A 194 23.98 21.54 -3.17
C GLY A 194 22.82 22.50 -2.94
N VAL A 195 23.06 23.54 -2.14
CA VAL A 195 22.08 24.61 -1.94
C VAL A 195 22.77 25.98 -1.96
N GLN A 196 22.39 26.82 -2.92
CA GLN A 196 22.81 28.20 -2.99
C GLN A 196 21.74 29.08 -2.36
N ARG A 197 22.00 29.52 -1.11
CA ARG A 197 21.10 30.40 -0.37
C ARG A 197 21.21 31.83 -0.88
N ARG A 198 20.06 32.47 -1.09
CA ARG A 198 19.96 33.89 -1.47
C ARG A 198 19.10 34.63 -0.44
N SER A 199 19.25 35.95 -0.37
CA SER A 199 18.33 36.79 0.40
C SER A 199 16.98 36.84 -0.31
N HIS A 200 15.91 36.62 0.43
CA HIS A 200 14.53 36.66 -0.07
C HIS A 200 13.55 36.90 1.10
N ASP A 201 12.31 37.25 0.79
CA ASP A 201 11.27 37.44 1.82
C ASP A 201 10.46 36.15 2.05
N ALA A 202 9.38 36.24 2.83
CA ALA A 202 8.52 35.09 3.13
C ALA A 202 7.57 34.73 1.98
N ARG A 203 7.45 35.57 0.94
CA ARG A 203 6.49 35.40 -0.17
C ARG A 203 7.12 34.73 -1.38
N ASP A 204 8.42 34.89 -1.58
CA ASP A 204 9.14 34.23 -2.64
C ASP A 204 10.53 33.80 -2.16
N CYS A 205 11.05 32.73 -2.75
CA CYS A 205 12.34 32.17 -2.43
C CYS A 205 13.22 32.11 -3.68
N GLY A 206 14.34 32.85 -3.64
CA GLY A 206 15.32 32.87 -4.72
C GLY A 206 16.45 31.84 -4.56
N CYS A 207 16.34 30.90 -3.61
CA CYS A 207 17.38 29.88 -3.40
C CYS A 207 17.43 28.90 -4.58
N ILE A 208 18.64 28.49 -4.96
CA ILE A 208 18.85 27.46 -5.98
C ILE A 208 19.23 26.16 -5.29
N PHE A 209 18.55 25.08 -5.64
CA PHE A 209 18.83 23.74 -5.15
C PHE A 209 19.43 22.92 -6.29
N VAL A 210 20.59 22.32 -6.04
CA VAL A 210 21.17 21.35 -6.98
C VAL A 210 20.74 19.97 -6.50
N VAL A 211 19.99 19.26 -7.35
CA VAL A 211 19.49 17.92 -7.05
C VAL A 211 20.13 16.90 -7.98
N ARG A 212 20.33 15.68 -7.49
CA ARG A 212 20.76 14.52 -8.27
C ARG A 212 19.64 13.49 -8.29
N TYR A 213 19.12 13.18 -9.46
CA TYR A 213 18.03 12.21 -9.60
C TYR A 213 18.51 10.78 -9.34
N GLU A 214 17.71 10.00 -8.62
CA GLU A 214 18.08 8.62 -8.25
C GLU A 214 18.13 7.68 -9.47
N TYR A 215 17.26 7.94 -10.47
CA TYR A 215 17.11 7.06 -11.63
C TYR A 215 18.32 7.07 -12.59
N ASP A 216 18.82 8.25 -12.95
CA ASP A 216 19.88 8.41 -13.96
C ASP A 216 21.14 9.10 -13.42
N GLY A 217 21.14 9.50 -12.15
CA GLY A 217 22.27 10.21 -11.53
C GLY A 217 22.51 11.62 -12.08
N MET A 218 21.62 12.13 -12.93
CA MET A 218 21.78 13.45 -13.54
C MET A 218 21.56 14.55 -12.50
N GLU A 219 22.36 15.60 -12.58
CA GLU A 219 22.21 16.77 -11.71
C GLU A 219 21.46 17.89 -12.43
N GLU A 220 20.61 18.59 -11.69
CA GLU A 220 19.83 19.72 -12.19
C GLU A 220 19.74 20.80 -11.11
N SER A 221 19.85 22.07 -11.54
CA SER A 221 19.57 23.21 -10.68
C SER A 221 18.08 23.57 -10.78
N VAL A 222 17.38 23.50 -9.66
CA VAL A 222 15.93 23.71 -9.57
C VAL A 222 15.58 24.76 -8.52
N GLN A 223 14.40 25.36 -8.68
CA GLN A 223 13.80 26.28 -7.72
C GLN A 223 12.89 25.53 -6.74
N TRP A 224 12.52 26.19 -5.64
CA TRP A 224 11.72 25.59 -4.55
C TRP A 224 10.36 25.05 -5.01
N GLN A 225 9.72 25.65 -6.01
CA GLN A 225 8.38 25.24 -6.51
C GLN A 225 8.38 23.82 -7.09
N ARG A 226 9.54 23.34 -7.52
CA ARG A 226 9.68 21.99 -8.09
C ARG A 226 9.94 20.94 -7.03
N LEU A 227 10.12 21.32 -5.77
CA LEU A 227 10.52 20.42 -4.70
C LEU A 227 9.40 20.21 -3.70
N CYS A 228 9.17 18.95 -3.35
CA CYS A 228 8.40 18.54 -2.18
C CYS A 228 9.34 17.82 -1.21
N ARG A 229 9.28 18.19 0.06
CA ARG A 229 10.05 17.53 1.12
C ARG A 229 9.35 16.26 1.57
N ARG A 230 10.12 15.30 2.08
CA ARG A 230 9.55 14.15 2.78
C ARG A 230 8.97 14.59 4.15
N PRO A 231 7.89 13.94 4.62
CA PRO A 231 7.44 14.06 6.01
C PRO A 231 8.57 13.67 6.97
N ALA A 232 8.57 14.26 8.17
CA ALA A 232 9.51 13.86 9.22
C ALA A 232 9.14 12.45 9.70
N GLN A 233 10.13 11.56 9.79
CA GLN A 233 9.98 10.24 10.41
C GLN A 233 10.00 10.35 11.93
#